data_AF-A0A6H1ZFQ0-F1
#
_entry.id   AF-A0A6H1ZFQ0-F1
#
_cell.length_a   1.000
_cell.length_b   1.000
_cell.length_c   1.000
_cell.angle_alpha   90.00
_cell.angle_beta   90.00
_cell.angle_gamma   90.00
#
_symmetry.space_group_name_H-M   'P 1'
#
loop_
_entity.id
_entity.type
_entity.pdbx_description
1 polymer ?
#
loop_
_entity_poly.entity_id
_entity_poly.type
_entity_poly.pdbx_seq_one_letter_code
_entity_poly.pdbx_strand_id
1 'polypeptide(L)'
;METRIIEIAGVKMEVDLREAKTVESYKIGDSVKILTKEYSHSKEWKSYPGVIIGFDNFKNLPTIIIACLELEYSSCKLRLYYLNSQSENIEICPSCRNDLIIDKARALEMLDKEIEKTRSELNELEYKKDFFTKNFGAYFSEELILQEK
;
A
#
# COMPACT_ATOMS: atom_id res chain seq x y z
N MET A 1 -14.98 -17.93 -32.88
CA MET A 1 -14.28 -18.21 -31.61
C MET A 1 -13.19 -17.17 -31.53
N GLU A 2 -13.27 -16.24 -30.60
CA GLU A 2 -12.16 -15.30 -30.36
C GLU A 2 -11.32 -15.91 -29.26
N THR A 3 -10.15 -16.44 -29.62
CA THR A 3 -9.17 -16.92 -28.66
C THR A 3 -7.92 -16.07 -28.79
N ARG A 4 -7.28 -15.77 -27.65
CA ARG A 4 -6.02 -15.03 -27.64
C ARG A 4 -4.91 -15.95 -27.16
N ILE A 5 -3.87 -16.10 -27.96
CA ILE A 5 -2.66 -16.80 -27.53
C ILE A 5 -1.83 -15.81 -26.71
N ILE A 6 -1.59 -16.14 -25.44
CA ILE A 6 -0.63 -15.45 -24.59
C ILE A 6 0.55 -16.38 -24.31
N GLU A 7 1.75 -15.84 -24.24
CA GLU A 7 2.94 -16.60 -23.87
C GLU A 7 3.38 -16.17 -22.47
N ILE A 8 3.40 -17.12 -21.54
CA ILE A 8 3.83 -16.91 -20.15
C ILE A 8 4.98 -17.87 -19.89
N ALA A 9 6.17 -17.33 -19.59
CA ALA A 9 7.37 -18.12 -19.31
C ALA A 9 7.69 -19.17 -20.39
N GLY A 10 7.49 -18.84 -21.67
CA GLY A 10 7.72 -19.74 -22.81
C GLY A 10 6.59 -20.76 -23.05
N VAL A 11 5.56 -20.78 -22.20
CA VAL A 11 4.37 -21.61 -22.40
C VAL A 11 3.31 -20.79 -23.12
N LYS A 12 2.92 -21.25 -24.31
CA LYS A 12 1.80 -20.66 -25.06
C LYS A 12 0.49 -21.20 -24.49
N MET A 13 -0.35 -20.30 -24.01
CA MET A 13 -1.67 -20.58 -23.51
C MET A 13 -2.71 -19.96 -24.44
N GLU A 14 -3.69 -20.75 -24.83
CA GLU A 14 -4.88 -20.26 -25.49
C GLU A 14 -5.88 -19.79 -24.43
N VAL A 15 -6.19 -18.50 -24.45
CA VAL A 15 -7.23 -17.92 -23.60
C VAL A 15 -8.54 -17.93 -24.36
N ASP A 16 -9.52 -18.67 -23.85
CA ASP A 16 -10.91 -18.57 -24.32
C ASP A 16 -11.48 -17.22 -23.84
N LEU A 17 -11.72 -16.31 -24.77
CA LEU A 17 -12.21 -14.97 -24.45
C LEU A 17 -13.68 -14.96 -24.02
N ARG A 18 -14.40 -16.09 -24.11
CA ARG A 18 -15.79 -16.20 -23.62
C ARG A 18 -15.88 -16.12 -22.10
N GLU A 19 -14.89 -16.68 -21.42
CA GLU A 19 -14.75 -16.63 -19.95
C GLU A 19 -13.87 -15.45 -19.51
N ALA A 20 -13.12 -14.84 -20.44
CA ALA A 20 -12.32 -13.67 -20.17
C ALA A 20 -13.22 -12.44 -20.02
N LYS A 21 -13.20 -11.83 -18.82
CA LYS A 21 -13.93 -10.59 -18.57
C LYS A 21 -13.17 -9.41 -19.19
N THR A 22 -13.59 -8.97 -20.37
CA THR A 22 -13.16 -7.69 -20.93
C THR A 22 -13.73 -6.56 -20.07
N VAL A 23 -12.87 -5.74 -19.47
CA VAL A 23 -13.29 -4.57 -18.71
C VAL A 23 -13.21 -3.35 -19.63
N GLU A 24 -14.38 -2.85 -20.03
CA GLU A 24 -14.48 -1.63 -20.86
C GLU A 24 -14.22 -0.36 -20.04
N SER A 25 -14.61 -0.36 -18.76
CA SER A 25 -14.38 0.75 -17.84
C SER A 25 -14.34 0.28 -16.39
N TYR A 26 -13.60 1.01 -15.57
CA TYR A 26 -13.56 0.83 -14.12
C TYR A 26 -14.36 1.94 -13.43
N LYS A 27 -14.93 1.63 -12.27
CA LYS A 27 -15.60 2.59 -11.38
C LYS A 27 -15.10 2.49 -9.95
N ILE A 28 -15.46 3.48 -9.14
CA ILE A 28 -15.19 3.48 -7.69
C ILE A 28 -15.91 2.28 -7.06
N GLY A 29 -15.19 1.55 -6.23
CA GLY A 29 -15.63 0.33 -5.56
C GLY A 29 -15.31 -0.95 -6.30
N ASP A 30 -14.79 -0.89 -7.53
CA ASP A 30 -14.38 -2.11 -8.24
C ASP A 30 -13.17 -2.75 -7.55
N SER A 31 -13.28 -4.06 -7.32
CA SER A 31 -12.17 -4.90 -6.86
C SER A 31 -11.20 -5.16 -8.01
N VAL A 32 -9.94 -4.81 -7.77
CA VAL A 32 -8.85 -4.97 -8.72
C VAL A 32 -7.69 -5.69 -8.06
N LYS A 33 -6.85 -6.30 -8.88
CA LYS A 33 -5.53 -6.73 -8.48
C LYS A 33 -4.52 -5.75 -9.08
N ILE A 34 -3.59 -5.29 -8.26
CA ILE A 34 -2.48 -4.47 -8.69
C ILE A 34 -1.25 -5.35 -8.86
N LEU A 35 -0.48 -5.12 -9.92
CA LEU A 35 0.86 -5.63 -10.11
C LEU A 35 1.81 -4.44 -10.08
N THR A 36 2.77 -4.43 -9.17
CA THR A 36 3.66 -3.28 -8.98
C THR A 36 5.08 -3.70 -8.66
N LYS A 37 6.03 -2.85 -9.02
CA LYS A 37 7.39 -2.88 -8.46
C LYS A 37 7.47 -1.94 -7.28
N GLU A 38 8.18 -2.36 -6.24
CA GLU A 38 8.40 -1.52 -5.06
C GLU A 38 9.42 -0.40 -5.37
N TYR A 39 10.35 -0.68 -6.28
CA TYR A 39 11.37 0.27 -6.75
C TYR A 39 11.52 0.15 -8.27
N SER A 40 11.81 1.25 -8.96
CA SER A 40 11.98 1.28 -10.42
C SER A 40 13.01 0.25 -10.95
N HIS A 41 14.05 -0.02 -10.16
CA HIS A 41 15.11 -0.97 -10.50
C HIS A 41 14.87 -2.40 -9.99
N SER A 42 13.76 -2.68 -9.29
CA SER A 42 13.50 -4.04 -8.83
C SER A 42 13.17 -4.96 -10.02
N LYS A 43 13.74 -6.17 -10.00
CA LYS A 43 13.38 -7.22 -10.97
C LYS A 43 12.08 -7.94 -10.58
N GLU A 44 11.73 -7.86 -9.31
CA GLU A 44 10.58 -8.53 -8.73
C GLU A 44 9.33 -7.67 -8.87
N TRP A 45 8.27 -8.29 -9.41
CA TRP A 45 6.92 -7.76 -9.41
C TRP A 45 6.14 -8.39 -8.27
N LYS A 46 5.40 -7.57 -7.52
CA LYS A 46 4.52 -8.02 -6.44
C LYS A 46 3.08 -7.73 -6.81
N SER A 47 2.19 -8.64 -6.43
CA SER A 47 0.76 -8.54 -6.70
C SER A 47 0.00 -8.37 -5.40
N TYR A 48 -0.92 -7.41 -5.36
CA TYR A 48 -1.77 -7.16 -4.20
C TYR A 48 -3.24 -7.03 -4.61
N PRO A 49 -4.18 -7.44 -3.74
CA PRO A 49 -5.58 -7.07 -3.92
C PRO A 49 -5.78 -5.60 -3.58
N GLY A 50 -6.69 -4.96 -4.29
CA GLY A 50 -7.05 -3.57 -4.08
C GLY A 50 -8.46 -3.23 -4.51
N VAL A 51 -8.85 -2.00 -4.22
CA VAL A 51 -10.14 -1.43 -4.56
C VAL A 51 -9.91 -0.04 -5.14
N ILE A 52 -10.58 0.29 -6.23
CA ILE A 52 -10.57 1.65 -6.75
C ILE A 52 -11.38 2.53 -5.81
N ILE A 53 -10.75 3.53 -5.21
CA ILE A 53 -11.38 4.41 -4.20
C ILE A 53 -11.65 5.82 -4.73
N GLY A 54 -11.09 6.19 -5.88
CA GLY A 54 -11.26 7.53 -6.41
C GLY A 54 -10.67 7.72 -7.80
N PHE A 55 -11.00 8.87 -8.38
CA PHE A 55 -10.47 9.34 -9.64
C PHE A 55 -10.20 10.83 -9.52
N ASP A 56 -8.94 11.22 -9.67
CA ASP A 56 -8.56 12.62 -9.82
C ASP A 56 -8.63 12.99 -11.29
N ASN A 57 -9.67 13.73 -11.66
CA ASN A 57 -9.93 14.13 -13.05
C ASN A 57 -9.09 15.35 -13.47
N PHE A 58 -7.77 15.27 -13.31
CA PHE A 58 -6.87 16.30 -13.82
C PHE A 58 -6.94 16.36 -15.35
N LYS A 59 -6.99 17.57 -15.91
CA LYS A 59 -7.12 17.78 -17.37
C LYS A 59 -6.04 17.08 -18.19
N ASN A 60 -4.79 17.11 -17.70
CA ASN A 60 -3.64 16.60 -18.45
C ASN A 60 -3.20 15.20 -18.00
N LEU A 61 -3.59 14.78 -16.79
CA LEU A 61 -3.10 13.54 -16.19
C LEU A 61 -4.16 12.93 -15.26
N PRO A 62 -5.32 12.51 -15.81
CA PRO A 62 -6.35 11.86 -15.01
C PRO A 62 -5.74 10.62 -14.32
N THR A 63 -6.03 10.48 -13.04
CA THR A 63 -5.35 9.48 -12.18
C THR A 63 -6.39 8.66 -11.41
N ILE A 64 -6.25 7.34 -11.47
CA ILE A 64 -7.04 6.40 -10.68
C ILE A 64 -6.35 6.23 -9.32
N ILE A 65 -7.12 6.32 -8.24
CA ILE A 65 -6.65 6.09 -6.87
C ILE A 65 -7.09 4.70 -6.43
N ILE A 66 -6.13 3.86 -6.08
CA ILE A 66 -6.36 2.46 -5.71
C ILE A 66 -5.86 2.26 -4.29
N ALA A 67 -6.72 1.77 -3.40
CA ALA A 67 -6.30 1.30 -2.07
C ALA A 67 -5.96 -0.18 -2.15
N CYS A 68 -4.72 -0.53 -1.82
CA CYS A 68 -4.19 -1.88 -1.88
C CYS A 68 -3.86 -2.39 -0.48
N LEU A 69 -4.12 -3.68 -0.27
CA LEU A 69 -3.78 -4.36 0.97
C LEU A 69 -2.52 -5.19 0.76
N GLU A 70 -1.41 -4.67 1.26
CA GLU A 70 -0.12 -5.37 1.27
C GLU A 70 -0.08 -6.30 2.49
N LEU A 71 -0.40 -7.57 2.26
CA LEU A 71 -0.26 -8.62 3.25
C LEU A 71 1.09 -9.28 3.12
N GLU A 72 1.90 -9.12 4.17
CA GLU A 72 3.12 -9.89 4.37
C GLU A 72 2.88 -10.93 5.48
N TYR A 73 3.89 -11.76 5.75
CA TYR A 73 3.79 -12.80 6.76
C TYR A 73 3.37 -12.25 8.13
N SER A 74 3.93 -11.10 8.54
CA SER A 74 3.76 -10.49 9.85
C SER A 74 3.27 -9.04 9.81
N SER A 75 2.97 -8.48 8.64
CA SER A 75 2.48 -7.11 8.51
C SER A 75 1.29 -7.01 7.55
N CYS A 76 0.39 -6.08 7.84
CA CYS A 76 -0.77 -5.75 7.02
C CYS A 76 -0.74 -4.24 6.80
N LYS A 77 -0.50 -3.79 5.58
CA LYS A 77 -0.39 -2.37 5.26
C LYS A 77 -1.42 -1.97 4.23
N LEU A 78 -2.10 -0.87 4.50
CA LEU A 78 -2.94 -0.19 3.50
C LEU A 78 -2.07 0.82 2.76
N ARG A 79 -1.94 0.66 1.44
CA ARG A 79 -1.16 1.57 0.59
C ARG A 79 -2.01 2.12 -0.53
N LEU A 80 -1.82 3.40 -0.84
CA LEU A 80 -2.45 4.03 -1.99
C LEU A 80 -1.51 3.99 -3.18
N TYR A 81 -2.05 3.54 -4.31
CA TYR A 81 -1.42 3.55 -5.61
C TYR A 81 -2.15 4.49 -6.55
N TYR A 82 -1.38 5.14 -7.42
CA TYR A 82 -1.86 6.16 -8.34
C TYR A 82 -1.50 5.72 -9.75
N LEU A 83 -2.54 5.38 -10.53
CA LEU A 83 -2.38 4.91 -11.90
C LEU A 83 -2.81 5.99 -12.89
N ASN A 84 -1.89 6.39 -13.76
CA ASN A 84 -2.15 7.31 -14.87
C ASN A 84 -1.28 6.94 -16.08
N SER A 85 -1.36 7.73 -17.14
CA SER A 85 -0.64 7.47 -18.40
C SER A 85 0.89 7.55 -18.30
N GLN A 86 1.46 8.02 -17.19
CA GLN A 86 2.90 8.08 -16.94
C GLN A 86 3.40 7.01 -15.96
N SER A 87 2.51 6.15 -15.45
CA SER A 87 2.87 5.05 -14.55
C SER A 87 3.57 3.93 -15.33
N GLU A 88 4.84 3.64 -15.02
CA GLU A 88 5.60 2.58 -15.71
C GLU A 88 5.68 1.26 -14.92
N ASN A 89 5.47 1.31 -13.61
CA ASN A 89 5.74 0.20 -12.69
C ASN A 89 4.47 -0.30 -11.98
N ILE A 90 3.30 0.02 -12.54
CA ILE A 90 2.00 -0.30 -11.97
C ILE A 90 1.08 -0.77 -13.11
N GLU A 91 0.46 -1.93 -12.92
CA GLU A 91 -0.62 -2.45 -13.75
C GLU A 91 -1.80 -2.86 -12.88
N ILE A 92 -3.00 -2.84 -13.45
CA ILE A 92 -4.21 -3.37 -12.79
C ILE A 92 -4.95 -4.34 -13.70
N CYS A 93 -5.59 -5.32 -13.08
CA CYS A 93 -6.57 -6.18 -13.73
C CYS A 93 -7.76 -6.40 -12.78
N PRO A 94 -8.96 -6.75 -13.31
CA PRO A 94 -10.08 -7.09 -12.45
C PRO A 94 -9.73 -8.28 -11.56
N SER A 95 -10.13 -8.23 -10.28
CA SER A 95 -9.97 -9.38 -9.39
C SER A 95 -10.77 -10.57 -9.90
N CYS A 96 -10.18 -11.76 -9.86
CA CYS A 96 -10.89 -13.00 -10.15
C CYS A 96 -11.49 -13.59 -8.87
N ARG A 97 -12.55 -14.40 -9.01
CA ARG A 97 -13.29 -14.97 -7.86
C ARG A 97 -12.42 -15.83 -6.93
N ASN A 98 -11.35 -16.40 -7.47
CA ASN A 98 -10.40 -17.24 -6.73
C ASN A 98 -9.16 -16.46 -6.27
N ASP A 99 -9.12 -15.13 -6.46
CA ASP A 99 -8.05 -14.32 -5.89
C ASP A 99 -8.09 -14.41 -4.37
N LEU A 100 -6.89 -14.42 -3.78
CA LEU A 100 -6.62 -14.52 -2.35
C LEU A 100 -7.79 -14.01 -1.51
N ILE A 101 -8.48 -14.95 -0.86
CA ILE A 101 -9.44 -14.63 0.18
C ILE A 101 -8.60 -14.09 1.33
N ILE A 102 -8.49 -12.77 1.39
CA ILE A 102 -7.97 -12.12 2.58
C ILE A 102 -8.94 -12.45 3.70
N ASP A 103 -8.47 -13.21 4.68
CA ASP A 103 -9.20 -13.36 5.92
C ASP A 103 -9.26 -11.98 6.59
N LYS A 104 -10.43 -11.35 6.48
CA LYS A 104 -10.74 -10.07 7.10
C LYS A 104 -10.35 -10.07 8.59
N ALA A 105 -10.58 -11.18 9.30
CA ALA A 105 -10.26 -11.28 10.72
C ALA A 105 -8.75 -11.19 10.94
N ARG A 106 -7.96 -11.92 10.15
CA ARG A 106 -6.50 -11.86 10.19
C ARG A 106 -5.96 -10.47 9.85
N ALA A 107 -6.50 -9.83 8.80
CA ALA A 107 -6.07 -8.49 8.40
C ALA A 107 -6.32 -7.46 9.51
N LEU A 108 -7.49 -7.53 10.16
CA LEU A 108 -7.83 -6.67 11.30
C LEU A 108 -6.94 -6.95 12.51
N GLU A 109 -6.71 -8.22 12.86
CA GLU A 109 -5.83 -8.59 13.98
C GLU A 109 -4.41 -8.04 13.80
N MET A 110 -3.89 -8.08 12.56
CA MET A 110 -2.55 -7.55 12.26
C MET A 110 -2.50 -6.03 12.38
N LEU A 111 -3.55 -5.32 11.96
CA LEU A 111 -3.65 -3.86 12.14
C LEU A 111 -3.76 -3.49 13.62
N ASP A 112 -4.57 -4.21 14.40
CA ASP A 112 -4.72 -3.99 15.83
C ASP A 112 -3.41 -4.22 16.59
N LYS A 113 -2.64 -5.25 16.22
CA LYS A 113 -1.30 -5.49 16.78
C LYS A 113 -0.34 -4.33 16.52
N GLU A 114 -0.36 -3.77 15.31
CA GLU A 114 0.50 -2.62 14.99
C GLU A 114 0.07 -1.37 15.78
N ILE A 115 -1.23 -1.13 15.93
CA ILE A 115 -1.77 -0.05 16.77
C ILE A 115 -1.25 -0.17 18.21
N GLU A 116 -1.39 -1.34 18.82
CA GLU A 116 -0.95 -1.56 20.20
C GLU A 116 0.56 -1.41 20.36
N LYS A 117 1.34 -1.90 19.39
CA LYS A 117 2.79 -1.70 19.35
C LYS A 117 3.15 -0.21 19.31
N THR A 118 2.56 0.56 18.39
CA THR A 118 2.82 2.01 18.28
C THR A 118 2.38 2.77 19.53
N ARG A 119 1.28 2.37 20.19
CA ARG A 119 0.87 2.96 21.49
C ARG A 119 1.90 2.71 22.58
N SER A 120 2.45 1.50 22.66
CA SER A 120 3.52 1.19 23.62
C SER A 120 4.78 2.01 23.36
N GLU A 121 5.18 2.16 22.10
CA GLU A 121 6.32 2.98 21.69
C GLU A 121 6.10 4.46 22.04
N LEU A 122 4.88 4.98 21.83
CA LEU A 122 4.51 6.35 22.22
C LEU A 122 4.65 6.56 23.73
N ASN A 123 4.11 5.64 24.54
CA ASN A 123 4.21 5.71 26.00
C ASN A 123 5.68 5.75 26.46
N GLU A 124 6.55 4.96 25.82
CA GLU A 124 7.99 4.95 26.12
C GLU A 124 8.66 6.28 25.75
N LEU A 125 8.32 6.86 24.60
CA LEU A 125 8.83 8.15 24.16
C LEU A 125 8.37 9.29 25.07
N GLU A 126 7.10 9.26 25.50
CA GLU A 126 6.56 10.22 26.46
C GLU A 126 7.28 10.10 27.82
N TYR A 127 7.47 8.88 28.32
CA TYR A 127 8.24 8.66 29.55
C TYR A 127 9.67 9.20 29.42
N LYS A 128 10.36 8.93 28.30
CA LYS A 128 11.71 9.45 28.03
C LYS A 128 11.73 10.98 27.99
N LYS A 129 10.74 11.61 27.37
CA LYS A 129 10.59 13.07 27.32
C LYS A 129 10.37 13.66 28.71
N ASP A 130 9.51 13.05 29.52
CA ASP A 130 9.24 13.50 30.89
C ASP A 130 10.47 13.32 31.78
N PHE A 131 11.14 12.18 31.68
CA PHE A 131 12.38 11.91 32.37
C PHE A 131 13.46 12.92 31.98
N PHE A 132 13.60 13.22 30.69
CA PHE A 132 14.54 14.22 30.22
C PHE A 132 14.21 15.59 30.81
N THR A 133 12.96 16.04 30.70
CA THR A 133 12.53 17.36 31.20
C THR A 133 12.76 17.49 32.71
N LYS A 134 12.41 16.46 33.48
CA LYS A 134 12.55 16.46 34.94
C LYS A 134 14.00 16.46 35.41
N ASN A 135 14.87 15.69 34.76
CA ASN A 135 16.23 15.45 35.25
C ASN A 135 17.28 16.32 34.56
N PHE A 136 17.03 16.74 33.32
CA PHE A 136 17.96 17.54 32.52
C PHE A 136 17.49 18.98 32.29
N GLY A 137 16.25 19.33 32.65
CA GLY A 137 15.73 20.70 32.47
C GLY A 137 16.59 21.79 33.13
N ALA A 138 17.23 21.47 34.27
CA ALA A 138 18.13 22.38 34.98
C ALA A 138 19.43 22.71 34.21
N TYR A 139 19.85 21.89 33.25
CA TYR A 139 20.99 22.22 32.38
C TYR A 139 20.67 23.32 31.36
N PHE A 140 19.38 23.63 31.18
CA PHE A 140 18.89 24.56 30.17
C PHE A 140 18.20 25.78 30.79
N SER A 141 18.23 25.96 32.13
CA SER A 141 17.78 27.20 32.75
C SER A 141 18.74 28.34 32.41
N GLU A 142 18.19 29.44 31.88
CA GLU A 142 18.92 30.61 31.36
C GLU A 142 19.93 31.25 32.35
N GLU A 143 19.84 30.95 33.65
CA GLU A 143 20.78 31.42 34.68
C GLU A 143 22.23 30.92 34.51
N LEU A 144 22.46 29.80 33.81
CA LEU A 144 23.81 29.29 33.56
C LEU A 144 24.49 29.90 32.31
N ILE A 145 23.74 30.55 31.43
CA ILE A 145 24.31 31.15 30.19
C ILE A 145 24.92 32.54 30.46
N LEU A 146 24.60 33.16 31.60
CA LEU A 146 25.07 34.50 31.99
C LEU A 146 26.29 34.51 32.93
N GLN A 147 26.81 33.35 33.34
CA GLN A 147 28.03 33.29 34.18
C GLN A 147 29.34 33.13 33.38
N GLU A 148 29.28 33.04 32.04
CA GLU A 148 30.46 32.94 31.17
C GLU A 148 30.64 34.13 30.19
N LYS A 149 30.02 35.28 30.47
CA LYS A 149 30.31 36.56 29.79
C LYS A 149 30.78 37.62 30.76
#